data_AF-X1LAE3-F1
#
_entry.id   AF-X1LAE3-F1
#
_cell.length_a   1.000
_cell.length_b   1.000
_cell.length_c   1.000
_cell.angle_alpha   90.00
_cell.angle_beta   90.00
_cell.angle_gamma   90.00
#
_symmetry.space_group_name_H-M   'P 1'
#
loop_
_entity.id
_entity.type
_entity.pdbx_description
1 polymer ?
#
loop_
_entity_poly.entity_id
_entity_poly.type
_entity_poly.pdbx_seq_one_letter_code
_entity_poly.pdbx_strand_id
1 'polypeptide(L)'
;MEKELTDKKVLKAKVEKILQELQEENKKSINTTDAECTRINSIQGSLAGYSLQGTFDEKHGLIVNSDVVSENNDLNQFAEQ
;
A
#
# COMPACT_ATOMS: atom_id res chain seq x y z
N MET A 1 3.37 -4.86 36.54
CA MET A 1 4.18 -3.64 36.56
C MET A 1 5.43 -3.69 35.68
N GLU A 2 6.48 -4.48 35.98
CA GLU A 2 7.69 -4.47 35.12
C GLU A 2 7.45 -4.96 33.68
N LYS A 3 6.70 -6.07 33.51
CA LYS A 3 6.33 -6.56 32.17
C LYS A 3 5.53 -5.52 31.37
N GLU A 4 4.49 -4.94 31.97
CA GLU A 4 3.69 -3.87 31.34
C GLU A 4 4.52 -2.63 30.97
N LEU A 5 5.53 -2.28 31.77
CA LEU A 5 6.42 -1.15 31.47
C LEU A 5 7.32 -1.44 30.26
N THR A 6 7.83 -2.67 30.15
CA THR A 6 8.61 -3.13 29.00
C THR A 6 7.76 -3.14 27.73
N ASP A 7 6.53 -3.66 27.80
CA ASP A 7 5.61 -3.70 26.66
C ASP A 7 5.28 -2.29 26.13
N LYS A 8 5.09 -1.31 27.02
CA LYS A 8 4.88 0.09 26.62
C LYS A 8 6.08 0.71 25.90
N LYS A 9 7.31 0.40 26.34
CA LYS A 9 8.52 0.89 25.68
C LYS A 9 8.68 0.31 24.28
N VAL A 10 8.42 -1.00 24.13
CA VAL A 10 8.45 -1.68 22.83
C VAL A 10 7.38 -1.12 21.88
N LEU A 11 6.17 -0.90 22.38
CA LEU A 11 5.08 -0.33 21.58
C LEU A 11 5.43 1.09 21.10
N LYS A 12 6.01 1.92 21.98
CA LYS A 12 6.45 3.28 21.63
C LYS A 12 7.50 3.25 20.51
N ALA A 13 8.54 2.43 20.65
CA ALA A 13 9.58 2.30 19.63
C ALA A 13 9.01 1.81 18.28
N LYS A 14 8.04 0.89 18.31
CA LYS A 14 7.36 0.42 17.08
C LYS A 14 6.59 1.54 16.40
N VAL A 15 5.83 2.35 17.16
CA VAL A 15 5.08 3.49 16.62
C VAL A 15 6.00 4.54 16.04
N GLU A 16 7.11 4.87 16.72
CA GLU A 16 8.10 5.83 16.22
C GLU A 16 8.71 5.39 14.88
N LYS A 17 9.05 4.10 14.75
CA LYS A 17 9.57 3.53 13.50
C LYS A 17 8.55 3.64 12.36
N ILE A 18 7.29 3.26 12.60
CA ILE A 18 6.21 3.35 11.61
C ILE A 18 5.99 4.81 11.18
N LEU A 19 6.08 5.75 12.11
CA LEU A 19 5.88 7.17 11.81
C LEU A 19 7.02 7.74 10.95
N GLN A 20 8.26 7.29 11.17
CA GLN A 20 9.40 7.64 10.31
C GLN A 20 9.21 7.11 8.88
N GLU A 21 8.84 5.83 8.74
CA GLU A 21 8.61 5.19 7.44
C GLU A 21 7.51 5.91 6.64
N LEU A 22 6.40 6.26 7.29
CA LEU A 22 5.32 7.04 6.67
C LEU A 22 5.80 8.41 6.15
N GLN A 23 6.70 9.07 6.87
CA GLN A 23 7.25 10.37 6.48
C GLN A 23 8.25 10.25 5.32
N GLU A 24 9.17 9.28 5.40
CA GLU A 24 10.19 9.04 4.38
C GLU A 24 9.58 8.66 3.04
N GLU A 25 8.55 7.80 3.05
CA GLU A 25 7.89 7.33 1.84
C GLU A 25 6.71 8.23 1.40
N ASN A 26 6.45 9.32 2.13
CA ASN A 26 5.31 10.23 1.93
C ASN A 26 3.96 9.47 1.79
N LYS A 27 3.80 8.41 2.59
CA LYS A 27 2.61 7.55 2.59
C LYS A 27 1.62 8.04 3.64
N LYS A 28 0.32 7.95 3.33
CA LYS A 28 -0.76 8.27 4.28
C LYS A 28 -1.02 7.15 5.28
N SER A 29 -0.70 5.91 4.90
CA SER A 29 -0.91 4.71 5.71
C SER A 29 0.00 3.60 5.22
N ILE A 30 0.43 2.73 6.14
CA ILE A 30 1.14 1.48 5.83
C ILE A 30 0.42 0.31 6.49
N ASN A 31 0.54 -0.87 5.89
CA ASN A 31 0.12 -2.11 6.51
C ASN A 31 1.33 -2.78 7.16
N THR A 32 1.29 -2.90 8.49
CA THR A 32 2.42 -3.45 9.27
C THR A 32 2.53 -4.98 9.23
N THR A 33 1.55 -5.68 8.65
CA THR A 33 1.57 -7.14 8.45
C THR A 33 2.11 -7.49 7.07
N ASP A 34 1.73 -6.72 6.05
CA ASP A 34 2.12 -6.89 4.66
C ASP A 34 2.45 -5.52 4.06
N ALA A 35 3.74 -5.20 3.93
CA ALA A 35 4.20 -3.87 3.55
C ALA A 35 3.92 -3.52 2.08
N GLU A 36 3.73 -4.53 1.23
CA GLU A 36 3.52 -4.34 -0.22
C GLU A 36 2.06 -4.04 -0.57
N CYS A 37 1.13 -4.31 0.36
CA CYS A 37 -0.28 -4.04 0.11
C CYS A 37 -0.64 -2.56 0.38
N THR A 38 -1.66 -2.09 -0.33
CA THR A 38 -2.22 -0.75 -0.15
C THR A 38 -3.64 -0.81 0.41
N ARG A 39 -4.14 0.34 0.87
CA ARG A 39 -5.52 0.50 1.31
C ARG A 39 -6.41 0.78 0.11
N ILE A 40 -7.23 -0.21 -0.25
CA ILE A 40 -8.20 -0.15 -1.33
C ILE A 40 -9.60 0.13 -0.79
N ASN A 41 -10.36 1.01 -1.44
CA ASN A 41 -11.72 1.37 -1.13
C ASN A 41 -12.69 0.57 -2.02
N SER A 42 -13.68 -0.05 -1.39
CA SER A 42 -14.74 -0.81 -2.05
C SER A 42 -16.11 -0.38 -1.53
N ILE A 43 -17.18 -0.90 -2.14
CA ILE A 43 -18.56 -0.67 -1.69
C ILE A 43 -18.77 -1.16 -0.25
N GLN A 44 -18.03 -2.18 0.19
CA GLN A 44 -18.14 -2.78 1.53
C GLN A 44 -17.19 -2.13 2.55
N GLY A 45 -16.49 -1.06 2.18
CA GLY A 45 -15.52 -0.37 3.01
C GLY A 45 -14.09 -0.51 2.49
N SER A 46 -13.12 -0.20 3.36
CA SER A 46 -11.70 -0.21 3.00
C SER A 46 -11.00 -1.50 3.45
N LEU A 47 -10.23 -2.07 2.54
CA LEU A 47 -9.57 -3.36 2.70
C LEU A 47 -8.10 -3.23 2.30
N ALA A 48 -7.26 -4.14 2.80
CA ALA A 48 -5.90 -4.30 2.27
C ALA A 48 -5.98 -5.05 0.94
N GLY A 49 -5.28 -4.56 -0.08
CA GLY A 49 -5.31 -5.17 -1.40
C GLY A 49 -4.19 -4.70 -2.30
N TYR A 50 -4.20 -5.24 -3.52
CA TYR A 50 -3.26 -4.94 -4.58
C TYR A 50 -4.04 -4.47 -5.80
N SER A 51 -3.59 -3.40 -6.42
CA SER A 51 -4.12 -2.92 -7.70
C SER A 51 -3.07 -3.18 -8.78
N LEU A 52 -3.50 -3.73 -9.91
CA LEU A 52 -2.63 -4.00 -11.04
C LEU A 52 -3.13 -3.20 -12.24
N GLN A 53 -2.22 -2.48 -12.86
CA GLN A 53 -2.44 -1.81 -14.11
C GLN A 53 -1.72 -2.57 -15.22
N GLY A 54 -2.44 -2.92 -16.28
CA GLY A 54 -1.87 -3.68 -17.40
C GLY A 54 -2.26 -3.10 -18.76
N THR A 55 -1.36 -3.23 -19.73
CA THR A 55 -1.61 -2.94 -21.15
C THR A 55 -1.48 -4.23 -21.93
N PHE A 56 -2.45 -4.49 -22.82
CA PHE A 56 -2.54 -5.72 -23.58
C PHE A 56 -2.58 -5.42 -25.07
N ASP A 57 -1.96 -6.29 -25.87
CA ASP A 57 -2.11 -6.28 -27.32
C ASP A 57 -3.53 -6.72 -27.70
N GLU A 58 -4.23 -5.93 -28.50
CA GLU A 58 -5.63 -6.21 -28.87
C GLU A 58 -5.76 -7.48 -29.73
N LYS A 59 -4.80 -7.71 -30.63
CA LYS A 59 -4.88 -8.79 -31.62
C LYS A 59 -4.65 -10.17 -31.01
N HIS A 60 -3.69 -10.27 -30.09
CA HIS A 60 -3.20 -11.53 -29.55
C HIS A 60 -3.45 -11.67 -28.04
N GLY A 61 -3.92 -10.62 -27.35
CA GLY A 61 -4.17 -10.65 -25.91
C GLY A 61 -2.91 -10.74 -25.06
N LEU A 62 -1.76 -10.34 -25.60
CA LEU A 62 -0.48 -10.44 -24.90
C LEU A 62 -0.30 -9.28 -23.92
N ILE A 63 0.25 -9.54 -22.73
CA ILE A 63 0.64 -8.49 -21.79
C ILE A 63 1.85 -7.77 -22.36
N VAL A 64 1.69 -6.49 -22.66
CA VAL A 64 2.76 -5.60 -23.15
C VAL A 64 3.46 -4.90 -21.98
N ASN A 65 2.68 -4.51 -20.97
CA ASN A 65 3.18 -3.92 -19.73
C ASN A 65 2.24 -4.31 -18.57
N SER A 66 2.79 -4.45 -17.37
CA SER A 66 2.04 -4.59 -16.14
C SER A 66 2.81 -3.97 -14.99
N ASP A 67 2.15 -3.16 -14.18
CA ASP A 67 2.72 -2.60 -12.96
C ASP A 67 1.73 -2.71 -11.79
N VAL A 68 2.28 -2.80 -10.57
CA VAL A 68 1.49 -2.78 -9.33
C VAL A 68 1.38 -1.34 -8.88
N VAL A 69 0.15 -0.88 -8.74
CA VAL A 69 -0.17 0.51 -8.43
C VAL A 69 -0.90 0.63 -7.10
N SER A 70 -0.80 1.79 -6.45
CA SER A 70 -1.44 2.02 -5.15
C SER A 70 -2.80 2.70 -5.27
N GLU A 71 -3.17 3.14 -6.47
CA GLU A 71 -4.38 3.85 -6.78
C GLU A 71 -5.60 2.91 -6.79
N ASN A 72 -6.74 3.49 -6.43
CA ASN A 72 -8.01 2.77 -6.35
C ASN A 72 -8.70 2.59 -7.71
N ASN A 73 -8.23 3.31 -8.73
CA ASN A 73 -8.80 3.29 -10.08
C ASN A 73 -7.71 3.68 -11.10
N ASP A 74 -8.11 3.67 -12.36
CA ASP A 74 -7.29 3.95 -13.54
C ASP A 74 -7.18 5.44 -13.89
N LEU A 75 -7.70 6.34 -13.04
CA LEU A 75 -7.66 7.77 -13.31
C LEU A 75 -6.22 8.26 -13.41
N ASN A 76 -5.88 8.87 -14.54
CA ASN A 76 -4.56 9.40 -14.90
C ASN A 76 -3.44 8.37 -15.04
N GLN A 77 -3.73 7.08 -14.92
CA GLN A 77 -2.70 6.04 -14.91
C GLN A 77 -1.93 5.90 -16.24
N PHE A 78 -2.42 6.53 -17.31
CA PHE A 78 -1.76 6.62 -18.61
C PHE A 78 -1.85 8.03 -19.22
N ALA A 79 -2.02 9.06 -18.38
CA ALA A 79 -2.15 10.43 -18.87
C ALA A 79 -0.83 11.00 -19.43
N GLU A 80 0.31 10.51 -18.94
CA GLU A 80 1.65 10.84 -19.42
C GLU A 80 2.33 9.55 -19.88
N GLN A 81 2.45 9.35 -21.20
CA GLN A 81 3.09 8.20 -21.84
C GLN A 81 4.31 8.62 -22.67
#